data_AF-A0A970HQ46-F1
#
_entry.id   AF-A0A970HQ46-F1
#
_cell.length_a   1.000
_cell.length_b   1.000
_cell.length_c   1.000
_cell.angle_alpha   90.00
_cell.angle_beta   90.00
_cell.angle_gamma   90.00
#
_symmetry.space_group_name_H-M   'P 1'
#
loop_
_entity.id
_entity.type
_entity.pdbx_description
1 polymer ?
#
loop_
_entity_poly.entity_id
_entity_poly.type
_entity_poly.pdbx_seq_one_letter_code
_entity_poly.pdbx_strand_id
1 'polypeptide(L)'
;MSDFRLRRLLELYTKEEEHRLYACRQADSRRKEAERRLESLLRTIAGSGPTAGRWTGDDLRSGWAYRRALAARAESERQALREAEEAYEQAWAAYVQARQRRQMLEVLEARHLAEMRRQLLRKEQAVLDETGLRQFWQEGLPPAN
;
A
#
# COMPACT_ATOMS: atom_id res chain seq x y z
N MET A 1 20.90 -22.94 -1.44
CA MET A 1 21.07 -21.59 -2.03
C MET A 1 19.75 -20.87 -2.36
N SER A 2 18.61 -21.57 -2.57
CA SER A 2 17.30 -20.96 -2.89
C SER A 2 16.68 -20.16 -1.74
N ASP A 3 16.73 -20.68 -0.51
CA ASP A 3 16.15 -20.03 0.69
C ASP A 3 16.66 -18.61 0.93
N PHE A 4 17.98 -18.40 0.79
CA PHE A 4 18.59 -17.08 1.00
C PHE A 4 18.11 -16.05 -0.03
N ARG A 5 17.92 -16.47 -1.28
CA ARG A 5 17.45 -15.58 -2.36
C ARG A 5 15.99 -15.18 -2.16
N LEU A 6 15.14 -16.11 -1.73
CA LEU A 6 13.72 -15.84 -1.52
C LEU A 6 13.48 -14.94 -0.31
N ARG A 7 14.18 -15.19 0.81
CA ARG A 7 14.14 -14.32 1.98
C ARG A 7 14.62 -12.90 1.67
N ARG A 8 15.71 -12.77 0.90
CA ARG A 8 16.21 -11.45 0.48
C ARG A 8 15.20 -10.71 -0.41
N LEU A 9 14.50 -11.42 -1.29
CA LEU A 9 13.43 -10.83 -2.09
C LEU A 9 12.27 -10.37 -1.19
N LEU A 10 11.82 -11.20 -0.25
CA LEU A 10 10.77 -10.83 0.69
C LEU A 10 11.12 -9.56 1.49
N GLU A 11 12.34 -9.45 2.00
CA GLU A 11 12.82 -8.23 2.67
C GLU A 11 12.70 -6.98 1.78
N LEU A 12 13.09 -7.09 0.51
CA LEU A 12 13.03 -5.98 -0.44
C LEU A 12 11.58 -5.58 -0.73
N TYR A 13 10.68 -6.54 -0.89
CA TYR A 13 9.26 -6.30 -1.15
C TYR A 13 8.51 -5.76 0.07
N THR A 14 8.88 -6.18 1.28
CA THR A 14 8.38 -5.58 2.52
C THR A 14 8.77 -4.11 2.61
N LYS A 15 10.04 -3.78 2.33
CA LYS A 15 10.49 -2.39 2.27
C LYS A 15 9.78 -1.60 1.18
N GLU A 16 9.56 -2.19 0.01
CA GLU A 16 8.79 -1.55 -1.06
C GLU A 16 7.37 -1.21 -0.58
N GLU A 17 6.65 -2.16 0.05
CA GLU A 17 5.32 -1.93 0.59
C GLU A 17 5.31 -0.80 1.63
N GLU A 18 6.28 -0.78 2.55
CA GLU A 18 6.43 0.28 3.55
C GLU A 18 6.64 1.66 2.91
N HIS A 19 7.51 1.75 1.91
CA HIS A 19 7.74 2.98 1.16
C HIS A 19 6.48 3.44 0.42
N ARG A 20 5.72 2.52 -0.20
CA ARG A 20 4.45 2.86 -0.87
C ARG A 20 3.40 3.33 0.13
N LEU A 21 3.31 2.67 1.29
CA LEU A 21 2.39 3.08 2.37
C LEU A 21 2.73 4.48 2.87
N TYR A 22 4.01 4.81 3.02
CA TYR A 22 4.45 6.16 3.37
C TYR A 22 4.02 7.18 2.31
N ALA A 23 4.19 6.88 1.02
CA ALA A 23 3.75 7.74 -0.07
C ALA A 23 2.22 7.97 -0.04
N CYS A 24 1.42 6.93 0.24
CA CYS A 24 -0.03 7.06 0.43
C CYS A 24 -0.38 8.04 1.56
N ARG A 25 0.31 7.94 2.71
CA ARG A 25 0.08 8.85 3.85
C ARG A 25 0.43 10.28 3.50
N GLN A 26 1.52 10.49 2.76
CA GLN A 26 1.92 11.81 2.30
C GLN A 26 0.89 12.40 1.33
N ALA A 27 0.41 11.61 0.37
CA ALA A 27 -0.62 12.02 -0.58
C ALA A 27 -1.95 12.35 0.12
N ASP A 28 -2.39 11.53 1.10
CA ASP A 28 -3.60 11.81 1.89
C ASP A 28 -3.47 13.09 2.72
N SER A 29 -2.29 13.34 3.29
CA SER A 29 -2.02 14.60 4.00
C SER A 29 -2.16 15.81 3.08
N ARG A 30 -1.61 15.76 1.86
CA ARG A 30 -1.72 16.84 0.87
C ARG A 30 -3.17 17.04 0.41
N ARG A 31 -3.92 15.96 0.19
CA ARG A 31 -5.34 16.00 -0.14
C ARG A 31 -6.16 16.70 0.95
N LYS A 32 -5.98 16.30 2.21
CA LYS A 32 -6.63 16.94 3.36
C LYS A 32 -6.27 18.41 3.52
N GLU A 33 -5.03 18.77 3.21
CA GLU A 33 -4.60 20.17 3.23
C GLU A 33 -5.24 21.00 2.11
N ALA A 34 -5.36 20.45 0.90
CA ALA A 34 -6.09 21.08 -0.20
C ALA A 34 -7.58 21.24 0.13
N GLU A 35 -8.20 20.21 0.72
CA GLU A 35 -9.60 20.25 1.17
C GLU A 35 -9.84 21.35 2.21
N ARG A 36 -9.00 21.45 3.24
CA ARG A 36 -9.07 22.52 4.25
C ARG A 36 -8.90 23.91 3.66
N ARG A 37 -7.97 24.08 2.70
CA ARG A 37 -7.77 25.36 2.01
C ARG A 37 -9.00 25.77 1.22
N LEU A 38 -9.59 24.84 0.48
CA LEU A 38 -10.84 25.07 -0.26
C LEU A 38 -11.99 25.42 0.70
N GLU A 39 -12.16 24.66 1.78
CA GLU A 39 -13.20 24.92 2.78
C GLU A 39 -13.04 26.31 3.40
N SER A 40 -11.82 26.69 3.81
CA SER A 40 -11.52 28.01 4.35
C SER A 40 -11.88 29.12 3.35
N LEU A 41 -11.52 28.95 2.08
CA LEU A 41 -11.81 29.91 1.03
C LEU A 41 -13.32 30.05 0.76
N LEU A 42 -14.07 28.94 0.76
CA LEU A 42 -15.52 28.96 0.62
C LEU A 42 -16.19 29.68 1.79
N ARG A 43 -15.69 29.51 3.02
CA ARG A 43 -16.15 30.28 4.18
C ARG A 43 -15.86 31.78 4.02
N THR A 44 -14.68 32.15 3.52
CA THR A 44 -14.35 33.55 3.20
C THR A 44 -15.28 34.13 2.14
N ILE A 45 -15.59 33.38 1.08
CA ILE A 45 -16.55 33.79 0.05
C ILE A 45 -17.94 34.04 0.67
N ALA A 46 -18.43 33.12 1.49
CA ALA A 46 -19.72 33.26 2.17
C ALA A 46 -19.78 34.50 3.09
N GLY A 47 -18.66 34.84 3.74
CA GLY A 47 -18.54 36.03 4.59
C GLY A 47 -18.30 37.35 3.84
N SER A 48 -17.92 37.32 2.56
CA SER A 48 -17.60 38.51 1.75
C SER A 48 -18.82 39.27 1.18
N GLY A 49 -20.00 39.00 1.71
CA GLY A 49 -21.25 39.66 1.33
C GLY A 49 -21.27 41.15 1.66
N PRO A 50 -22.18 41.93 1.05
CA PRO A 50 -22.30 43.34 1.39
C PRO A 50 -22.75 43.49 2.86
N THR A 51 -21.98 44.18 3.68
CA THR A 51 -22.38 44.59 5.03
C THR A 51 -23.43 45.71 4.99
N ALA A 52 -24.27 45.78 6.02
CA ALA A 52 -25.28 46.84 6.14
C ALA A 52 -24.61 48.22 6.19
N GLY A 53 -24.94 49.11 5.24
CA GLY A 53 -24.37 50.44 5.11
C GLY A 53 -24.74 51.12 3.79
N ARG A 54 -24.38 52.40 3.61
CA ARG A 54 -24.50 53.10 2.33
C ARG A 54 -23.29 52.78 1.46
N TRP A 55 -23.50 52.03 0.38
CA TRP A 55 -22.45 51.67 -0.57
C TRP A 55 -22.30 52.75 -1.63
N THR A 56 -21.07 53.15 -1.92
CA THR A 56 -20.76 53.98 -3.09
C THR A 56 -20.59 53.11 -4.34
N GLY A 57 -20.60 53.74 -5.52
CA GLY A 57 -20.33 53.03 -6.78
C GLY A 57 -18.94 52.38 -6.81
N ASP A 58 -17.94 52.97 -6.16
CA ASP A 58 -16.59 52.41 -6.06
C ASP A 58 -16.51 51.20 -5.12
N ASP A 59 -17.29 51.20 -4.03
CA ASP A 59 -17.40 50.05 -3.13
C ASP A 59 -18.00 48.83 -3.85
N LEU A 60 -19.03 49.07 -4.68
CA LEU A 60 -19.66 48.01 -5.48
C LEU A 60 -18.70 47.44 -6.53
N ARG A 61 -17.93 48.30 -7.23
CA ARG A 61 -16.93 47.87 -8.21
C ARG A 61 -15.81 47.06 -7.56
N SER A 62 -15.30 47.53 -6.43
CA SER A 62 -14.24 46.86 -5.67
C SER A 62 -14.72 45.53 -5.11
N GLY A 63 -15.94 45.47 -4.57
CA GLY A 63 -16.57 44.24 -4.10
C GLY A 63 -16.79 43.21 -5.21
N TRP A 64 -17.16 43.65 -6.42
CA TRP A 64 -17.31 42.75 -7.56
C TRP A 64 -15.96 42.18 -8.03
N ALA A 65 -14.93 43.04 -8.15
CA ALA A 65 -13.58 42.60 -8.51
C ALA A 65 -13.02 41.60 -7.49
N TYR A 66 -13.22 41.87 -6.19
CA TYR A 66 -12.81 40.98 -5.11
C TYR A 66 -13.51 39.62 -5.18
N ARG A 67 -14.83 39.58 -5.35
CA ARG A 67 -15.57 38.30 -5.49
C ARG A 67 -15.15 37.52 -6.72
N ARG A 68 -14.88 38.20 -7.84
CA ARG A 68 -14.38 37.57 -9.05
C ARG A 68 -13.00 36.92 -8.81
N ALA A 69 -12.10 37.61 -8.10
CA ALA A 69 -10.81 37.06 -7.71
C ALA A 69 -10.96 35.84 -6.78
N LEU A 70 -11.86 35.91 -5.79
CA LEU A 70 -12.15 34.78 -4.90
C LEU A 70 -12.73 33.57 -5.67
N ALA A 71 -13.63 33.80 -6.63
CA ALA A 71 -14.19 32.74 -7.46
C ALA A 71 -13.11 32.05 -8.32
N ALA A 72 -12.22 32.82 -8.94
CA ALA A 72 -11.09 32.29 -9.69
C ALA A 72 -10.15 31.48 -8.79
N ARG A 73 -9.89 31.97 -7.57
CA ARG A 73 -9.08 31.23 -6.59
C ARG A 73 -9.77 29.94 -6.15
N ALA A 74 -11.09 29.95 -5.95
CA ALA A 74 -11.84 28.76 -5.55
C ALA A 74 -11.79 27.68 -6.63
N GLU A 75 -11.85 28.06 -7.90
CA GLU A 75 -11.70 27.10 -8.99
C GLU A 75 -10.28 26.52 -9.06
N SER A 76 -9.26 27.35 -8.83
CA SER A 76 -7.87 26.87 -8.71
C SER A 76 -7.67 25.91 -7.54
N GLU A 77 -8.27 26.16 -6.38
CA GLU A 77 -8.18 25.25 -5.22
C GLU A 77 -8.96 23.95 -5.44
N ARG A 78 -10.11 24.00 -6.15
CA ARG A 78 -10.83 22.78 -6.57
C ARG A 78 -9.99 21.92 -7.51
N GLN A 79 -9.32 22.55 -8.47
CA GLN A 79 -8.42 21.84 -9.38
C GLN A 79 -7.26 21.21 -8.60
N ALA A 80 -6.65 21.94 -7.66
CA ALA A 80 -5.61 21.40 -6.80
C ALA A 80 -6.09 20.24 -5.92
N LEU A 81 -7.34 20.26 -5.44
CA LEU A 81 -7.94 19.16 -4.70
C LEU A 81 -8.10 17.92 -5.59
N ARG A 82 -8.62 18.07 -6.81
CA ARG A 82 -8.74 16.96 -7.79
C ARG A 82 -7.39 16.32 -8.09
N GLU A 83 -6.36 17.14 -8.35
CA GLU A 83 -5.00 16.64 -8.59
C GLU A 83 -4.44 15.89 -7.37
N ALA A 84 -4.74 16.36 -6.15
CA ALA A 84 -4.34 15.67 -4.93
C ALA A 84 -5.11 14.36 -4.69
N GLU A 85 -6.40 14.30 -5.07
CA GLU A 85 -7.22 13.09 -5.06
C GLU A 85 -6.68 12.05 -6.04
N GLU A 86 -6.42 12.43 -7.29
CA GLU A 86 -5.82 11.57 -8.31
C GLU A 86 -4.45 11.03 -7.86
N ALA A 87 -3.60 11.89 -7.29
CA ALA A 87 -2.31 11.48 -6.77
C ALA A 87 -2.44 10.48 -5.61
N TYR A 88 -3.44 10.65 -4.74
CA TYR A 88 -3.73 9.71 -3.67
C TYR A 88 -4.21 8.36 -4.22
N GLU A 89 -5.12 8.36 -5.19
CA GLU A 89 -5.61 7.13 -5.84
C GLU A 89 -4.48 6.35 -6.52
N GLN A 90 -3.59 7.04 -7.23
CA GLN A 90 -2.41 6.43 -7.85
C GLN A 90 -1.46 5.84 -6.81
N ALA A 91 -1.18 6.57 -5.72
CA ALA A 91 -0.35 6.08 -4.63
C ALA A 91 -0.98 4.83 -3.97
N TRP A 92 -2.30 4.87 -3.75
CA TRP A 92 -3.06 3.76 -3.17
C TRP A 92 -3.01 2.51 -4.05
N ALA A 93 -3.23 2.66 -5.37
CA ALA A 93 -3.12 1.56 -6.31
C ALA A 93 -1.72 0.95 -6.30
N ALA A 94 -0.67 1.77 -6.26
CA ALA A 94 0.72 1.30 -6.19
C ALA A 94 1.02 0.53 -4.88
N TYR A 95 0.47 0.98 -3.75
CA TYR A 95 0.57 0.26 -2.47
C TYR A 95 -0.14 -1.10 -2.53
N VAL A 96 -1.37 -1.15 -3.06
CA VAL A 96 -2.11 -2.42 -3.21
C VAL A 96 -1.33 -3.40 -4.08
N GLN A 97 -0.75 -2.95 -5.20
CA GLN A 97 0.09 -3.78 -6.05
C GLN A 97 1.36 -4.27 -5.34
N ALA A 98 2.03 -3.43 -4.55
CA ALA A 98 3.21 -3.82 -3.80
C ALA A 98 2.86 -4.90 -2.74
N ARG A 99 1.75 -4.72 -2.03
CA ARG A 99 1.24 -5.69 -1.06
C ARG A 99 0.90 -7.03 -1.71
N GLN A 100 0.22 -7.02 -2.85
CA GLN A 100 -0.09 -8.25 -3.61
C GLN A 100 1.20 -8.99 -4.02
N ARG A 101 2.22 -8.25 -4.47
CA ARG A 101 3.52 -8.85 -4.83
C ARG A 101 4.22 -9.47 -3.62
N ARG A 102 4.21 -8.83 -2.44
CA ARG A 102 4.72 -9.44 -1.20
C ARG A 102 3.96 -10.72 -0.85
N GLN A 103 2.63 -10.67 -0.82
CA GLN A 103 1.80 -11.84 -0.49
C GLN A 103 2.05 -13.03 -1.42
N MET A 104 2.24 -12.77 -2.71
CA MET A 104 2.59 -13.82 -3.67
C MET A 104 3.94 -14.47 -3.33
N LEU A 105 4.95 -13.68 -2.94
CA LEU A 105 6.25 -14.23 -2.52
C LEU A 105 6.15 -15.04 -1.22
N GLU A 106 5.31 -14.64 -0.27
CA GLU A 106 5.08 -15.39 0.97
C GLU A 106 4.46 -16.76 0.70
N VAL A 107 3.51 -16.82 -0.24
CA VAL A 107 2.92 -18.10 -0.69
C VAL A 107 3.98 -19.00 -1.34
N LEU A 108 4.87 -18.42 -2.16
CA LEU A 108 5.96 -19.18 -2.76
C LEU A 108 6.96 -19.70 -1.73
N GLU A 109 7.27 -18.91 -0.70
CA GLU A 109 8.13 -19.35 0.42
C GLU A 109 7.49 -20.48 1.20
N ALA A 110 6.21 -20.37 1.56
CA ALA A 110 5.49 -21.43 2.25
C ALA A 110 5.49 -22.74 1.44
N ARG A 111 5.29 -22.65 0.12
CA ARG A 111 5.36 -23.81 -0.78
C ARG A 111 6.76 -24.42 -0.82
N HIS A 112 7.80 -23.60 -0.94
CA HIS A 112 9.18 -24.07 -0.97
C HIS A 112 9.56 -24.80 0.32
N LEU A 113 9.22 -24.23 1.48
CA LEU A 113 9.46 -24.84 2.78
C LEU A 113 8.70 -26.17 2.95
N ALA A 114 7.44 -26.23 2.50
CA ALA A 114 6.67 -27.47 2.52
C ALA A 114 7.28 -28.56 1.64
N GLU A 115 7.79 -28.20 0.46
CA GLU A 115 8.47 -29.13 -0.44
C GLU A 115 9.78 -29.63 0.14
N MET A 116 10.61 -28.74 0.69
CA MET A 116 11.85 -29.10 1.38
C MET A 116 11.58 -30.06 2.55
N ARG A 117 10.53 -29.82 3.35
CA ARG A 117 10.13 -30.73 4.43
C ARG A 117 9.72 -32.09 3.91
N ARG A 118 8.96 -32.16 2.80
CA ARG A 118 8.59 -33.45 2.16
C ARG A 118 9.81 -34.20 1.65
N GLN A 119 10.79 -33.51 1.07
CA GLN A 119 12.02 -34.14 0.58
C GLN A 119 12.87 -34.70 1.74
N LEU A 120 12.95 -33.99 2.86
CA LEU A 120 13.63 -34.49 4.06
C LEU A 120 12.97 -35.75 4.60
N LEU A 121 11.64 -35.74 4.78
CA LEU A 121 10.89 -36.92 5.23
C LEU A 121 11.06 -38.12 4.30
N ARG A 122 11.09 -37.91 2.99
CA ARG A 122 11.36 -38.99 2.02
C ARG A 122 12.76 -39.58 2.17
N LYS A 123 13.76 -38.74 2.42
CA LYS A 123 15.14 -39.20 2.64
C LYS A 123 15.26 -39.96 3.97
N GLU A 124 14.65 -39.45 5.03
CA GLU A 124 14.61 -40.12 6.34
C GLU A 124 13.91 -41.48 6.24
N GLN A 125 12.77 -41.56 5.55
CA GLN A 125 12.07 -42.83 5.33
C GLN A 125 12.93 -43.81 4.53
N ALA A 126 13.59 -43.37 3.45
CA ALA A 126 14.46 -44.24 2.66
C ALA A 126 15.62 -44.80 3.50
N VAL A 127 16.22 -43.98 4.38
CA VAL A 127 17.27 -44.43 5.31
C VAL A 127 16.71 -45.45 6.30
N LEU A 128 15.53 -45.20 6.88
CA LEU A 128 14.87 -46.14 7.80
C LEU A 128 14.57 -47.47 7.11
N ASP A 129 14.01 -47.44 5.90
CA ASP A 129 13.72 -48.62 5.10
C ASP A 129 15.00 -49.42 4.79
N GLU A 130 16.08 -48.75 4.36
CA GLU A 130 17.37 -49.38 4.13
C GLU A 130 17.96 -50.02 5.40
N THR A 131 17.90 -49.33 6.54
CA THR A 131 18.40 -49.86 7.82
C THR A 131 17.56 -51.03 8.32
N GLY A 132 16.23 -50.95 8.22
CA GLY A 132 15.33 -52.02 8.60
C GLY A 132 15.51 -53.27 7.73
N LEU A 133 15.69 -53.10 6.42
CA LEU A 133 16.04 -54.20 5.52
C LEU A 133 17.38 -54.83 5.92
N ARG A 134 18.43 -54.03 6.17
CA ARG A 134 19.74 -54.56 6.59
C ARG A 134 19.67 -55.33 7.91
N GLN A 135 18.90 -54.85 8.90
CA GLN A 135 18.68 -55.56 10.16
C GLN A 135 17.97 -56.89 9.93
N PHE A 136 16.89 -56.90 9.14
CA PHE A 136 16.18 -58.12 8.77
C PHE A 136 17.09 -59.16 8.09
N TRP A 137 17.98 -58.73 7.18
CA TRP A 137 18.94 -59.61 6.53
C TRP A 137 20.07 -60.09 7.46
N GLN A 138 20.41 -59.34 8.51
CA GLN A 138 21.45 -59.71 9.48
C GLN A 138 20.96 -60.65 10.58
N GLU A 139 19.72 -60.50 11.03
CA GLU A 139 19.14 -61.32 12.10
C GLU A 139 18.64 -62.70 11.59
N GLY A 140 18.56 -62.86 10.26
CA GLY A 140 18.06 -64.06 9.61
C GLY A 140 16.53 -64.16 9.70
N LEU A 141 15.91 -64.79 8.70
CA LEU A 141 14.47 -65.07 8.73
C LEU A 141 14.11 -65.78 10.05
N PRO A 142 13.06 -65.34 10.77
CA PRO A 142 12.58 -66.11 11.91
C PRO A 142 12.29 -67.55 11.43
N PRO A 143 12.63 -68.58 12.23
CA PRO A 143 12.39 -69.96 11.82
C PRO A 143 10.91 -70.10 11.48
N ALA A 144 10.62 -70.52 10.24
CA ALA A 144 9.27 -70.80 9.80
C ALA A 144 8.75 -71.99 10.62
N ASN A 145 7.75 -71.75 11.46
CA ASN A 145 6.94 -72.79 12.07
C ASN A 145 5.95 -73.37 11.05
#